data_AF-A0AAW1EKH8-F1
#
_entry.id   AF-A0AAW1EKH8-F1
#
_cell.length_a   1.000
_cell.length_b   1.000
_cell.length_c   1.000
_cell.angle_alpha   90.00
_cell.angle_beta   90.00
_cell.angle_gamma   90.00
#
_symmetry.space_group_name_H-M   'P 1'
#
loop_
_entity.id
_entity.type
_entity.pdbx_description
1 polymer ?
#
loop_
_entity_poly.entity_id
_entity_poly.type
_entity_poly.pdbx_seq_one_letter_code
_entity_poly.pdbx_strand_id
1 'polypeptide(L)'
;MERLLPGFTMLQILCFVGGYPSGVPTGACEDMLPHHSGVLPQPSPAPYALLTNTRMFQPGDAITVIIAGPEYRGVLLEARTGGSTDALGSWQIPPPDTRFLQCTGNL
;
A
#
# COMPACT_ATOMS: atom_id res chain seq x y z
N MET A 1 -24.51 4.18 43.25
CA MET A 1 -23.89 5.02 42.20
C MET A 1 -22.47 4.52 41.94
N GLU A 2 -22.23 3.21 41.76
CA GLU A 2 -20.86 2.65 41.88
C GLU A 2 -20.61 1.44 40.93
N ARG A 3 -21.51 1.13 39.97
CA ARG A 3 -21.38 -0.07 39.11
C ARG A 3 -21.26 0.19 37.61
N LEU A 4 -21.15 1.46 37.19
CA LEU A 4 -20.96 1.86 35.79
C LEU A 4 -19.47 1.92 35.39
N LEU A 5 -18.57 1.90 36.37
CA LEU A 5 -17.12 2.05 36.17
C LEU A 5 -16.45 0.92 35.37
N PRO A 6 -16.75 -0.39 35.58
CA PRO A 6 -16.01 -1.45 34.91
C PRO A 6 -16.38 -1.59 33.42
N GLY A 7 -17.62 -1.25 33.05
CA GLY A 7 -18.06 -1.24 31.65
C GLY A 7 -17.42 -0.10 30.85
N PHE A 8 -17.26 1.07 31.47
CA PHE A 8 -16.60 2.22 30.84
C PHE A 8 -15.09 1.96 30.61
N THR A 9 -14.43 1.28 31.55
CA THR A 9 -13.02 0.90 31.40
C THR A 9 -12.78 -0.16 30.32
N MET A 10 -13.73 -1.08 30.08
CA MET A 10 -13.58 -2.11 29.05
C MET A 10 -13.77 -1.53 27.62
N LEU A 11 -14.64 -0.52 27.47
CA LEU A 11 -14.88 0.15 26.19
C LEU A 11 -13.67 0.98 25.70
N GLN A 12 -12.81 1.44 26.62
CA GLN A 12 -11.61 2.24 26.30
C GLN A 12 -10.46 1.40 25.70
N ILE A 13 -10.45 0.08 25.93
CA ILE A 13 -9.34 -0.79 25.49
C ILE A 13 -9.45 -1.16 23.99
N LEU A 14 -10.66 -1.07 23.41
CA LEU A 14 -10.91 -1.42 22.00
C LEU A 14 -10.36 -0.40 20.98
N CYS A 15 -9.98 0.81 21.41
CA CYS A 15 -9.57 1.89 20.49
C CYS A 15 -8.06 1.95 20.17
N PHE A 16 -7.23 1.08 20.74
CA PHE A 16 -5.77 1.17 20.62
C PHE A 16 -5.12 0.09 19.74
N VAL A 17 -5.84 -0.48 18.77
CA VAL A 17 -5.19 -1.23 17.69
C VAL A 17 -4.80 -0.25 16.58
N GLY A 18 -3.75 0.54 16.83
CA GLY A 18 -3.09 1.31 15.78
C GLY A 18 -2.32 0.35 14.87
N GLY A 19 -2.55 0.41 13.56
CA GLY A 19 -1.67 -0.25 12.59
C GLY A 19 -0.26 0.29 12.75
N TYR A 20 0.77 -0.56 12.63
CA TYR A 20 2.16 -0.13 12.76
C TYR A 20 2.44 1.03 11.78
N PRO A 21 2.82 2.23 12.25
CA PRO A 21 3.04 3.41 11.41
C PRO A 21 4.36 3.34 10.62
N SER A 22 5.07 2.21 10.68
CA SER A 22 6.34 2.00 9.99
C SER A 22 6.20 2.00 8.47
N GLY A 23 4.98 1.88 7.95
CA GLY A 23 4.71 1.74 6.52
C GLY A 23 5.16 0.38 6.01
N VAL A 24 5.27 0.27 4.69
CA VAL A 24 5.63 -0.96 4.00
C VAL A 24 7.12 -1.28 4.19
N PRO A 25 7.51 -2.52 4.57
CA PRO A 25 8.91 -2.91 4.67
C PRO A 25 9.56 -3.00 3.28
N THR A 26 10.87 -2.73 3.17
CA THR A 26 11.58 -2.79 1.88
C THR A 26 11.57 -4.17 1.24
N GLY A 27 11.50 -5.25 2.04
CA GLY A 27 11.33 -6.61 1.52
C GLY A 27 10.02 -6.82 0.75
N ALA A 28 8.98 -6.04 1.03
CA ALA A 28 7.72 -6.11 0.29
C ALA A 28 7.85 -5.62 -1.17
N CYS A 29 8.93 -4.94 -1.54
CA CYS A 29 9.17 -4.62 -2.94
C CYS A 29 9.34 -5.90 -3.77
N GLU A 30 9.88 -6.99 -3.23
CA GLU A 30 10.14 -8.19 -4.01
C GLU A 30 8.83 -8.91 -4.39
N ASP A 31 7.98 -9.17 -3.40
CA ASP A 31 6.77 -10.00 -3.56
C ASP A 31 5.45 -9.22 -3.57
N MET A 32 5.49 -7.90 -3.33
CA MET A 32 4.31 -7.02 -3.19
C MET A 32 3.37 -7.45 -2.06
N LEU A 33 3.87 -8.14 -1.04
CA LEU A 33 3.09 -8.58 0.11
C LEU A 33 3.37 -7.71 1.35
N PRO A 34 2.34 -7.35 2.14
CA PRO A 34 2.53 -6.59 3.37
C PRO A 34 3.14 -7.43 4.52
N HIS A 35 3.38 -8.72 4.32
CA HIS A 35 3.94 -9.68 5.30
C HIS A 35 3.27 -9.67 6.69
N HIS A 36 1.98 -9.37 6.74
CA HIS A 36 1.23 -9.50 8.00
C HIS A 36 1.01 -10.96 8.36
N SER A 37 1.48 -11.37 9.54
CA SER A 37 1.37 -12.75 10.01
C SER A 37 -0.08 -13.22 10.10
N GLY A 38 -0.37 -14.40 9.56
CA GLY A 38 -1.70 -15.02 9.62
C GLY A 38 -2.74 -14.42 8.65
N VAL A 39 -2.34 -13.48 7.80
CA VAL A 39 -3.22 -12.90 6.77
C VAL A 39 -2.82 -13.46 5.41
N LEU A 40 -3.80 -14.04 4.71
CA LEU A 40 -3.61 -14.51 3.34
C LEU A 40 -4.08 -13.46 2.33
N PRO A 41 -3.51 -13.43 1.12
CA PRO A 41 -4.03 -12.61 0.03
C PRO A 41 -5.51 -12.90 -0.24
N GLN A 42 -6.26 -11.86 -0.57
CA GLN A 42 -7.68 -12.02 -0.91
C GLN A 42 -7.83 -12.93 -2.16
N PRO A 43 -8.76 -13.90 -2.14
CA PRO A 43 -8.98 -14.78 -3.29
C PRO A 43 -9.96 -14.19 -4.32
N SER A 44 -10.75 -13.18 -3.93
CA SER A 44 -11.66 -12.47 -4.83
C SER A 44 -10.92 -11.45 -5.69
N PRO A 45 -11.49 -11.05 -6.84
CA PRO A 45 -10.95 -9.96 -7.64
C PRO A 45 -10.65 -8.71 -6.79
N ALA A 46 -9.59 -8.00 -7.16
CA ALA A 46 -9.22 -6.75 -6.50
C ALA A 46 -10.40 -5.76 -6.56
N PRO A 47 -10.74 -5.06 -5.46
CA PRO A 47 -11.80 -4.06 -5.45
C PRO A 47 -11.38 -2.74 -6.12
N TYR A 48 -10.16 -2.67 -6.66
CA TYR A 48 -9.58 -1.52 -7.33
C TYR A 48 -9.08 -1.88 -8.73
N ALA A 49 -8.95 -0.87 -9.58
CA ALA A 49 -8.35 -0.95 -10.90
C ALA A 49 -7.18 0.04 -11.02
N LEU A 50 -6.10 -0.39 -11.69
CA LEU A 50 -5.04 0.49 -12.13
C LEU A 50 -5.35 0.98 -13.54
N LEU A 51 -5.57 2.29 -13.68
CA LEU A 51 -5.81 2.93 -14.96
C LEU A 51 -4.56 3.72 -15.35
N THR A 52 -4.20 3.65 -16.62
CA THR A 52 -3.12 4.45 -17.19
C THR A 52 -3.63 5.28 -18.35
N ASN A 53 -3.04 6.45 -18.56
CA ASN A 53 -3.36 7.29 -19.73
C ASN A 53 -2.93 6.65 -21.06
N THR A 54 -1.96 5.73 -21.04
CA THR A 54 -1.47 4.98 -22.20
C THR A 54 -1.09 3.55 -21.83
N ARG A 55 -1.15 2.64 -22.81
CA ARG A 55 -0.66 1.25 -22.70
C ARG A 55 0.70 1.03 -23.37
N MET A 56 1.21 2.06 -24.05
CA MET A 56 2.50 2.04 -24.72
C MET A 56 3.31 3.23 -24.21
N PHE A 57 4.61 3.03 -24.07
CA PHE A 57 5.52 4.07 -23.62
C PHE A 57 6.85 3.96 -24.36
N GLN A 58 7.55 5.08 -24.45
CA GLN A 58 8.96 5.17 -24.81
C GLN A 58 9.78 5.63 -23.59
N PRO A 59 11.09 5.36 -23.55
CA PRO A 59 11.94 5.88 -22.50
C PRO A 59 11.83 7.41 -22.40
N GLY A 60 11.51 7.90 -21.21
CA GLY A 60 11.31 9.33 -20.94
C GLY A 60 9.84 9.79 -20.94
N ASP A 61 8.91 8.96 -21.41
CA ASP A 61 7.48 9.29 -21.34
C ASP A 61 6.98 9.29 -19.90
N ALA A 62 6.15 10.27 -19.56
CA ALA A 62 5.41 10.30 -18.30
C ALA A 62 4.08 9.55 -18.45
N ILE A 63 3.89 8.51 -17.64
CA ILE A 63 2.64 7.76 -17.57
C ILE A 63 1.89 8.20 -16.30
N THR A 64 0.65 8.63 -16.45
CA THR A 64 -0.23 8.90 -15.32
C THR A 64 -0.88 7.59 -14.88
N VAL A 65 -0.72 7.24 -13.60
CA VAL A 65 -1.34 6.06 -12.99
C VAL A 65 -2.42 6.50 -12.02
N ILE A 66 -3.62 5.94 -12.15
CA ILE A 66 -4.78 6.21 -11.30
C ILE A 66 -5.22 4.91 -10.65
N ILE A 67 -5.38 4.93 -9.33
CA ILE A 67 -5.99 3.83 -8.56
C ILE A 67 -7.47 4.17 -8.38
N ALA A 68 -8.34 3.49 -9.13
CA ALA A 68 -9.77 3.68 -9.07
C ALA A 68 -10.42 2.58 -8.22
N GLY A 69 -11.19 2.94 -7.21
CA GLY A 69 -11.80 1.97 -6.30
C GLY A 69 -12.39 2.62 -5.05
N PRO A 70 -12.83 1.80 -4.07
CA PRO A 70 -13.26 2.28 -2.76
C PRO A 70 -12.08 2.87 -1.97
N GLU A 71 -12.38 3.53 -0.86
CA GLU A 71 -11.37 4.09 0.04
C GLU A 71 -10.41 3.02 0.57
N TYR A 72 -9.12 3.36 0.63
CA TYR A 72 -8.05 2.50 1.12
C TYR A 72 -7.18 3.26 2.12
N ARG A 73 -6.51 2.53 3.03
CA ARG A 73 -5.67 3.14 4.09
C ARG A 73 -4.20 3.25 3.74
N GLY A 74 -3.74 2.55 2.72
CA GLY A 74 -2.34 2.53 2.31
C GLY A 74 -2.17 1.86 0.97
N VAL A 75 -1.04 2.14 0.34
CA VAL A 75 -0.69 1.62 -0.98
C VAL A 75 0.81 1.33 -1.04
N LEU A 76 1.15 0.19 -1.65
CA LEU A 76 2.46 -0.07 -2.24
C LEU A 76 2.26 -0.10 -3.75
N LEU A 77 2.94 0.77 -4.48
CA LEU A 77 2.85 0.85 -5.94
C LEU A 77 4.25 0.84 -6.54
N GLU A 78 4.48 -0.08 -7.47
CA GLU A 78 5.76 -0.22 -8.14
C GLU A 78 5.52 -0.51 -9.63
N ALA A 79 6.35 0.10 -10.48
CA ALA A 79 6.44 -0.26 -11.89
C ALA A 79 7.58 -1.27 -12.05
N ARG A 80 7.30 -2.42 -12.67
CA ARG A 80 8.29 -3.47 -12.94
C ARG A 80 7.97 -4.15 -14.28
N THR A 81 8.94 -4.88 -14.82
CA THR A 81 8.69 -5.74 -15.99
C THR A 81 8.10 -7.08 -15.56
N GLY A 82 7.36 -7.77 -16.44
CA GLY A 82 6.68 -9.02 -16.08
C GLY A 82 7.59 -10.18 -15.66
N GLY A 83 8.91 -10.06 -15.83
CA GLY A 83 9.89 -11.09 -15.47
C GLY A 83 10.93 -10.65 -14.43
N SER A 84 10.80 -9.45 -13.85
CA SER A 84 11.73 -8.94 -12.84
C SER A 84 10.98 -8.39 -11.63
N THR A 85 11.57 -8.52 -10.45
CA THR A 85 11.14 -7.87 -9.21
C THR A 85 11.82 -6.52 -8.98
N ASP A 86 12.70 -6.11 -9.89
CA ASP A 86 13.36 -4.81 -9.80
C ASP A 86 12.40 -3.69 -10.23
N ALA A 87 12.39 -2.62 -9.44
CA ALA A 87 11.70 -1.39 -9.77
C ALA A 87 12.26 -0.79 -11.07
N LEU A 88 11.37 -0.26 -11.90
CA LEU A 88 11.67 0.33 -13.20
C LEU A 88 11.19 1.78 -13.25
N GLY A 89 12.04 2.66 -13.77
CA GLY A 89 11.71 4.06 -13.97
C GLY A 89 11.74 4.86 -12.67
N SER A 90 11.10 6.03 -12.68
CA SER A 90 11.02 6.91 -11.52
C SER A 90 9.61 7.45 -11.36
N TRP A 91 9.12 7.41 -10.12
CA TRP A 91 7.89 8.09 -9.76
C TRP A 91 8.19 9.58 -9.59
N GLN A 92 7.27 10.42 -10.07
CA GLN A 92 7.30 11.85 -9.78
C GLN A 92 6.74 12.12 -8.38
N ILE A 93 6.57 13.41 -8.04
CA ILE A 93 6.07 13.88 -6.75
C ILE A 93 4.90 13.01 -6.28
N PRO A 94 5.04 12.32 -5.13
CA PRO A 94 4.03 11.40 -4.67
C PRO A 94 2.81 12.19 -4.18
N PRO A 95 1.59 11.65 -4.30
CA PRO A 95 0.41 12.26 -3.71
C PRO A 95 0.56 12.51 -2.20
N PRO A 96 -0.25 13.41 -1.61
CA PRO A 96 -0.30 13.60 -0.17
C PRO A 96 -0.43 12.26 0.58
N ASP A 97 0.18 12.18 1.76
CA ASP A 97 0.15 11.00 2.64
C ASP A 97 0.78 9.73 2.04
N THR A 98 1.53 9.88 0.95
CA THR A 98 2.35 8.81 0.37
C THR A 98 3.82 9.22 0.33
N ARG A 99 4.72 8.24 0.27
CA ARG A 99 6.17 8.45 0.23
C ARG A 99 6.82 7.44 -0.70
N PHE A 100 7.99 7.79 -1.22
CA PHE A 100 8.82 6.83 -1.93
C PHE A 100 9.35 5.75 -0.99
N LEU A 101 9.53 4.55 -1.54
CA LEU A 101 10.18 3.42 -0.90
C LEU A 101 11.43 3.07 -1.71
N GLN A 102 12.55 2.85 -1.03
CA GLN A 102 13.77 2.35 -1.64
C GLN A 102 13.65 0.85 -1.86
N CYS A 103 13.55 0.45 -3.12
CA CYS A 103 13.47 -0.91 -3.62
C CYS A 103 14.69 -1.20 -4.50
N THR A 104 14.99 -2.48 -4.74
CA THR A 104 16.00 -2.84 -5.74
C THR A 104 15.60 -2.28 -7.11
N GLY A 105 16.53 -1.62 -7.82
CA GLY A 105 16.28 -1.02 -9.14
C GLY A 105 15.87 0.47 -9.13
N ASN A 106 15.48 1.03 -7.98
CA ASN A 106 15.21 2.47 -7.83
C ASN A 106 16.04 3.15 -6.72
N LEU A 107 17.13 2.51 -6.31
CA LEU A 107 18.12 3.04 -5.35
C LEU A 107 18.79 4.33 -5.85
#